data_AF-A0A7W1Q3D4-F1
#
_entry.id   AF-A0A7W1Q3D4-F1
#
_cell.length_a   1.000
_cell.length_b   1.000
_cell.length_c   1.000
_cell.angle_alpha   90.00
_cell.angle_beta   90.00
_cell.angle_gamma   90.00
#
_symmetry.space_group_name_H-M   'P 1'
#
loop_
_entity.id
_entity.type
_entity.pdbx_description
1 polymer ?
#
loop_
_entity_poly.entity_id
_entity_poly.type
_entity_poly.pdbx_seq_one_letter_code
_entity_poly.pdbx_strand_id
1 'polypeptide(L)'
;SEMGTYSLLRVMGPDEFHSHVDDNAFTNHLVRWHLETAATVYDELSATEPDALAALADAIGLAESEVATWRAVAAAITLPQQRPDRLIEQFTGYFDRLDVPVTEWDENDMPRYPVGYHHFNCEDTQLLKQPDVVMLLYILPDAFDAATKRANFEYYEARTLHKSSLSPSIHAIMGIEVGDPSRAEQYFARSAFVDLTDNQGNTADGMHIASAGGTWQVLVCGFGGFRVVHGQMSFQPWLPEGWQAIHFRLRWRGDRLLVHVDHTSITFELDGPDGGIVSVLVQGRPIDLVAGKTTTVPYGPVPDAGPVGTS
;
A
#
# COMPACT_ATOMS: atom_id res chain seq x y z
N SER A 1 -20.63 18.43 -11.96
CA SER A 1 -21.34 18.20 -13.25
C SER A 1 -22.85 18.30 -13.03
N GLU A 2 -23.69 18.19 -14.06
CA GLU A 2 -25.17 18.09 -13.92
C GLU A 2 -25.64 16.95 -12.99
N MET A 3 -24.75 16.06 -12.53
CA MET A 3 -25.04 14.94 -11.60
C MET A 3 -24.59 15.16 -10.15
N GLY A 4 -24.20 16.37 -9.74
CA GLY A 4 -23.81 16.63 -8.34
C GLY A 4 -22.53 15.90 -7.88
N THR A 5 -21.72 15.37 -8.81
CA THR A 5 -20.42 14.75 -8.55
C THR A 5 -19.24 15.66 -8.88
N TYR A 6 -18.09 15.39 -8.25
CA TYR A 6 -16.80 16.04 -8.45
C TYR A 6 -15.82 15.06 -9.09
N SER A 7 -15.28 15.43 -10.25
CA SER A 7 -14.21 14.69 -10.91
C SER A 7 -12.89 15.45 -10.80
N LEU A 8 -11.78 14.71 -10.72
CA LEU A 8 -10.44 15.26 -10.77
C LEU A 8 -9.88 15.00 -12.17
N LEU A 9 -9.78 16.08 -12.94
CA LEU A 9 -9.48 16.02 -14.37
C LEU A 9 -8.01 16.32 -14.64
N ARG A 10 -7.47 15.70 -15.69
CA ARG A 10 -6.12 15.93 -16.21
C ARG A 10 -5.03 15.76 -15.16
N VAL A 11 -5.16 14.73 -14.33
CA VAL A 11 -4.19 14.37 -13.30
C VAL A 11 -3.15 13.38 -13.84
N MET A 12 -2.16 13.08 -13.01
CA MET A 12 -1.22 11.99 -13.19
C MET A 12 -1.18 11.23 -11.87
N GLY A 13 -1.45 9.93 -11.91
CA GLY A 13 -1.37 9.05 -10.74
C GLY A 13 0.08 8.70 -10.40
N PRO A 14 0.29 7.74 -9.48
CA PRO A 14 1.60 7.15 -9.24
C PRO A 14 2.26 6.59 -10.51
N ASP A 15 1.47 6.05 -11.43
CA ASP A 15 1.98 5.59 -12.72
C ASP A 15 2.20 6.75 -13.70
N GLU A 16 3.47 7.11 -13.91
CA GLU A 16 3.86 8.26 -14.73
C GLU A 16 3.88 7.97 -16.25
N PHE A 17 3.55 6.75 -16.69
CA PHE A 17 3.37 6.50 -18.13
C PHE A 17 2.08 7.11 -18.69
N HIS A 18 1.11 7.40 -17.81
CA HIS A 18 -0.19 7.94 -18.19
C HIS A 18 -0.34 9.36 -17.62
N SER A 19 -0.33 10.35 -18.52
CA SER A 19 -0.46 11.74 -18.15
C SER A 19 -1.83 12.29 -18.53
N HIS A 20 -2.26 13.37 -17.87
CA HIS A 20 -3.51 14.07 -18.20
C HIS A 20 -4.76 13.17 -18.22
N VAL A 21 -4.80 12.17 -17.34
CA VAL A 21 -5.93 11.25 -17.21
C VAL A 21 -7.00 11.82 -16.28
N ASP A 22 -8.23 11.35 -16.42
CA ASP A 22 -9.35 11.77 -15.58
C ASP A 22 -9.71 10.68 -14.55
N ASP A 23 -10.01 11.11 -13.32
CA ASP A 23 -10.51 10.27 -12.24
C ASP A 23 -9.62 9.06 -11.92
N ASN A 24 -8.31 9.28 -11.78
CA ASN A 24 -7.38 8.24 -11.34
C ASN A 24 -7.79 7.67 -9.97
N ALA A 25 -7.88 6.33 -9.88
CA ALA A 25 -8.37 5.64 -8.69
C ALA A 25 -7.56 6.01 -7.44
N PHE A 26 -6.23 5.94 -7.52
CA PHE A 26 -5.37 6.31 -6.39
C PHE A 26 -5.64 7.75 -5.95
N THR A 27 -5.59 8.70 -6.90
CA THR A 27 -5.76 10.12 -6.61
C THR A 27 -7.12 10.42 -5.99
N ASN A 28 -8.20 9.94 -6.58
CA ASN A 28 -9.55 10.26 -6.12
C ASN A 28 -9.85 9.65 -4.75
N HIS A 29 -9.42 8.42 -4.49
CA HIS A 29 -9.57 7.80 -3.17
C HIS A 29 -8.74 8.54 -2.11
N LEU A 30 -7.51 8.94 -2.41
CA LEU A 30 -6.66 9.68 -1.46
C LEU A 30 -7.18 11.08 -1.17
N VAL A 31 -7.69 11.79 -2.18
CA VAL A 31 -8.30 13.12 -1.97
C VAL A 31 -9.56 13.00 -1.12
N ARG A 32 -10.41 12.00 -1.38
CA ARG A 32 -11.57 11.72 -0.54
C ARG A 32 -11.16 11.41 0.90
N TRP A 33 -10.23 10.48 1.09
CA TRP A 33 -9.71 10.11 2.41
C TRP A 33 -9.12 11.31 3.15
N HIS A 34 -8.39 12.18 2.45
CA HIS A 34 -7.80 13.38 3.02
C HIS A 34 -8.86 14.37 3.50
N LEU A 35 -9.88 14.65 2.68
CA LEU A 35 -10.98 15.54 3.05
C LEU A 35 -11.78 15.00 4.24
N GLU A 36 -12.07 13.70 4.25
CA GLU A 36 -12.74 13.03 5.38
C GLU A 36 -11.88 13.13 6.65
N THR A 37 -10.59 12.86 6.54
CA THR A 37 -9.64 12.91 7.67
C THR A 37 -9.48 14.33 8.22
N ALA A 38 -9.30 15.34 7.37
CA ALA A 38 -9.17 16.73 7.81
C ALA A 38 -10.40 17.19 8.60
N ALA A 39 -11.57 16.76 8.15
CA ALA A 39 -12.83 17.08 8.79
C ALA A 39 -13.02 16.29 10.11
N THR A 40 -12.57 15.04 10.20
CA THR A 40 -12.50 14.29 11.48
C THR A 40 -11.56 14.97 12.48
N VAL A 41 -10.36 15.38 12.04
CA VAL A 41 -9.39 16.10 12.90
C VAL A 41 -9.98 17.41 13.41
N TYR A 42 -10.71 18.15 12.57
CA TYR A 42 -11.43 19.35 12.99
C TYR A 42 -12.44 19.05 14.11
N ASP A 43 -13.27 18.01 13.96
CA ASP A 43 -14.26 17.64 14.97
C ASP A 43 -13.59 17.22 16.29
N GLU A 44 -12.50 16.45 16.22
CA GLU A 44 -11.74 16.01 17.38
C GLU A 44 -11.14 17.21 18.13
N LEU A 45 -10.49 18.14 17.43
CA LEU A 45 -9.94 19.35 18.03
C LEU A 45 -11.04 20.26 18.59
N SER A 46 -12.17 20.38 17.90
CA SER A 46 -13.30 21.17 18.40
C SER A 46 -13.84 20.62 19.72
N ALA A 47 -13.80 19.29 19.90
CA ALA A 47 -14.27 18.63 21.12
C ALA A 47 -13.22 18.61 22.24
N THR A 48 -11.94 18.55 21.91
CA THR A 48 -10.85 18.27 22.89
C THR A 48 -9.94 19.47 23.16
N GLU A 49 -9.67 20.30 22.16
CA GLU A 49 -8.72 21.42 22.23
C GLU A 49 -9.23 22.67 21.46
N PRO A 50 -10.39 23.24 21.85
CA PRO A 50 -11.04 24.33 21.10
C PRO A 50 -10.19 25.61 20.98
N ASP A 51 -9.38 25.93 22.00
CA ASP A 51 -8.48 27.09 21.95
C ASP A 51 -7.35 26.89 20.92
N ALA A 52 -6.82 25.66 20.81
CA ALA A 52 -5.81 25.31 19.82
C ALA A 52 -6.40 25.32 18.40
N LEU A 53 -7.63 24.82 18.24
CA LEU A 53 -8.36 24.91 16.97
C LEU A 53 -8.58 26.36 16.56
N ALA A 54 -9.02 27.23 17.48
CA ALA A 54 -9.24 28.64 17.19
C ALA A 54 -7.95 29.34 16.74
N ALA A 55 -6.83 29.09 17.44
CA ALA A 55 -5.53 29.63 17.06
C ALA A 55 -5.05 29.10 15.69
N LEU A 56 -5.22 27.80 15.42
CA LEU A 56 -4.88 27.21 14.12
C LEU A 56 -5.74 27.79 13.00
N ALA A 57 -7.05 27.89 13.23
CA ALA A 57 -8.00 28.40 12.26
C ALA A 57 -7.70 29.86 11.89
N ASP A 58 -7.36 30.71 12.86
CA ASP A 58 -6.89 32.07 12.61
C ASP A 58 -5.58 32.09 11.81
N ALA A 59 -4.62 31.23 12.17
CA ALA A 59 -3.31 31.17 11.52
C ALA A 59 -3.36 30.76 10.04
N ILE A 60 -4.28 29.86 9.66
CA ILE A 60 -4.42 29.38 8.27
C ILE A 60 -5.62 29.99 7.53
N GLY A 61 -6.39 30.86 8.19
CA GLY A 61 -7.60 31.47 7.64
C GLY A 61 -8.74 30.49 7.38
N LEU A 62 -8.86 29.44 8.20
CA LEU A 62 -9.88 28.40 8.04
C LEU A 62 -11.25 28.89 8.51
N ALA A 63 -12.23 28.86 7.61
CA ALA A 63 -13.64 29.09 7.96
C ALA A 63 -14.37 27.79 8.30
N GLU A 64 -15.25 27.82 9.30
CA GLU A 64 -16.06 26.65 9.71
C GLU A 64 -16.89 26.06 8.55
N SER A 65 -17.36 26.91 7.62
CA SER A 65 -18.09 26.48 6.43
C SER A 65 -17.27 25.62 5.45
N GLU A 66 -15.94 25.72 5.48
CA GLU A 66 -15.07 24.90 4.65
C GLU A 66 -15.14 23.43 5.07
N VAL A 67 -15.25 23.14 6.37
CA VAL A 67 -15.37 21.77 6.89
C VAL A 67 -16.61 21.07 6.34
N ALA A 68 -17.75 21.78 6.31
CA ALA A 68 -18.97 21.27 5.68
C ALA A 68 -18.78 21.04 4.17
N THR A 69 -18.02 21.91 3.50
CA THR A 69 -17.69 21.78 2.08
C THR A 69 -16.79 20.56 1.82
N TRP A 70 -15.79 20.30 2.66
CA TRP A 70 -14.91 19.13 2.55
C TRP A 70 -15.71 17.83 2.60
N ARG A 71 -16.65 17.73 3.55
CA ARG A 71 -17.54 16.56 3.67
C ARG A 71 -18.43 16.40 2.43
N ALA A 72 -19.03 17.48 1.97
CA ALA A 72 -19.91 17.46 0.79
C ALA A 72 -19.14 17.06 -0.47
N VAL A 73 -17.93 17.59 -0.67
CA VAL A 73 -17.06 17.22 -1.79
C VAL A 73 -16.61 15.77 -1.67
N ALA A 74 -16.10 15.34 -0.51
CA ALA A 74 -15.64 13.97 -0.29
C ALA A 74 -16.73 12.93 -0.60
N ALA A 75 -17.98 13.19 -0.18
CA ALA A 75 -19.13 12.33 -0.45
C ALA A 75 -19.52 12.28 -1.94
N ALA A 76 -19.08 13.25 -2.74
CA ALA A 76 -19.44 13.44 -4.13
C ALA A 76 -18.26 13.25 -5.11
N ILE A 77 -17.05 12.95 -4.64
CA ILE A 77 -15.91 12.61 -5.51
C ILE A 77 -16.24 11.34 -6.28
N THR A 78 -16.07 11.40 -7.60
CA THR A 78 -16.17 10.24 -8.49
C THR A 78 -15.08 9.24 -8.11
N LEU A 79 -15.46 8.01 -7.73
CA LEU A 79 -14.52 6.91 -7.55
C LEU A 79 -14.72 5.93 -8.71
N PRO A 80 -13.64 5.45 -9.36
CA PRO A 80 -13.76 4.41 -10.38
C PRO A 80 -14.53 3.23 -9.83
N GLN A 81 -15.62 2.86 -10.52
CA GLN A 81 -16.46 1.77 -10.06
C GLN A 81 -15.73 0.44 -10.20
N GLN A 82 -15.82 -0.36 -9.15
CA GLN A 82 -15.42 -1.74 -9.21
C GLN A 82 -16.31 -2.49 -10.21
N ARG A 83 -15.69 -3.08 -11.23
CA ARG A 83 -16.36 -3.95 -12.21
C ARG A 83 -16.91 -5.23 -11.52
N PRO A 84 -17.83 -5.97 -12.16
CA PRO A 84 -18.33 -7.25 -11.62
C PRO A 84 -17.24 -8.28 -11.31
N ASP A 85 -16.12 -8.24 -12.03
CA ASP A 85 -14.91 -9.06 -11.82
C ASP A 85 -13.97 -8.53 -10.72
N ARG A 86 -14.43 -7.52 -9.96
CA ARG A 86 -13.73 -6.83 -8.87
C ARG A 86 -12.57 -5.93 -9.28
N LEU A 87 -12.35 -5.71 -10.57
CA LEU A 87 -11.30 -4.80 -11.01
C LEU A 87 -11.69 -3.34 -10.80
N ILE A 88 -10.77 -2.57 -10.24
CA ILE A 88 -10.85 -1.12 -10.10
C ILE A 88 -10.11 -0.55 -11.31
N GLU A 89 -10.78 0.29 -12.11
CA GLU A 89 -10.12 0.96 -13.23
C GLU A 89 -9.10 1.99 -12.73
N GLN A 90 -7.87 1.99 -13.28
CA GLN A 90 -6.81 2.89 -12.84
C GLN A 90 -7.16 4.36 -13.07
N PHE A 91 -7.80 4.68 -14.18
CA PHE A 91 -8.33 5.99 -14.54
C PHE A 91 -9.40 5.80 -15.63
N THR A 92 -10.23 6.81 -15.89
CA THR A 92 -11.32 6.71 -16.87
C THR A 92 -10.82 6.26 -18.26
N GLY A 93 -11.29 5.10 -18.73
CA GLY A 93 -10.95 4.56 -20.06
C GLY A 93 -9.60 3.83 -20.11
N TYR A 94 -9.01 3.47 -18.97
CA TYR A 94 -7.81 2.64 -18.91
C TYR A 94 -8.06 1.23 -19.49
N PHE A 95 -9.22 0.63 -19.21
CA PHE A 95 -9.49 -0.73 -19.71
C PHE A 95 -9.64 -0.82 -21.23
N ASP A 96 -9.89 0.31 -21.90
CA ASP A 96 -9.98 0.42 -23.35
C ASP A 96 -8.61 0.65 -24.02
N ARG A 97 -7.54 0.83 -23.23
CA ARG A 97 -6.17 0.97 -23.73
C ARG A 97 -5.63 -0.34 -24.29
N LEU A 98 -4.60 -0.23 -25.13
CA LEU A 98 -3.99 -1.39 -25.77
C LEU A 98 -3.32 -2.30 -24.73
N ASP A 99 -3.78 -3.53 -24.61
CA ASP A 99 -3.12 -4.55 -23.79
C ASP A 99 -1.85 -5.05 -24.50
N VAL A 100 -0.69 -4.79 -23.88
CA VAL A 100 0.62 -5.17 -24.40
C VAL A 100 1.28 -6.10 -23.39
N PRO A 101 1.51 -7.38 -23.73
CA PRO A 101 2.07 -8.33 -22.77
C PRO A 101 3.54 -8.06 -22.48
N VAL A 102 3.93 -8.20 -21.21
CA VAL A 102 5.33 -8.22 -20.77
C VAL A 102 5.85 -9.64 -20.91
N THR A 103 6.78 -9.87 -21.84
CA THR A 103 7.24 -11.23 -22.20
C THR A 103 8.74 -11.46 -22.01
N GLU A 104 9.51 -10.43 -21.69
CA GLU A 104 10.96 -10.50 -21.61
C GLU A 104 11.51 -9.81 -20.34
N TRP A 105 12.59 -10.36 -19.82
CA TRP A 105 13.32 -9.85 -18.65
C TRP A 105 14.80 -9.68 -18.98
N ASP A 106 15.48 -8.78 -18.28
CA ASP A 106 16.93 -8.59 -18.40
C ASP A 106 17.72 -9.47 -17.42
N GLU A 107 19.03 -9.27 -17.37
CA GLU A 107 19.95 -10.04 -16.51
C GLU A 107 19.78 -9.77 -15.01
N ASN A 108 19.20 -8.62 -14.66
CA ASN A 108 18.78 -8.30 -13.30
C ASN A 108 17.34 -8.74 -13.03
N ASP A 109 16.78 -9.52 -13.97
CA ASP A 109 15.41 -10.01 -13.92
C ASP A 109 14.39 -8.86 -13.86
N MET A 110 14.72 -7.68 -14.37
CA MET A 110 13.78 -6.57 -14.52
C MET A 110 13.00 -6.72 -15.85
N PRO A 111 11.69 -6.41 -15.89
CA PRO A 111 10.94 -6.44 -17.13
C PRO A 111 11.56 -5.54 -18.20
N ARG A 112 11.73 -6.07 -19.41
CA ARG A 112 12.07 -5.26 -20.58
C ARG A 112 10.82 -4.57 -21.10
N TYR A 113 11.00 -3.42 -21.73
CA TYR A 113 9.93 -2.83 -22.52
C TYR A 113 9.58 -3.80 -23.67
N PRO A 114 8.29 -4.05 -23.94
CA PRO A 114 7.88 -4.78 -25.14
C PRO A 114 8.38 -4.08 -26.41
N VAL A 115 8.59 -4.84 -27.48
CA VAL A 115 9.16 -4.32 -28.75
C VAL A 115 8.35 -3.12 -29.26
N GLY A 116 9.03 -2.01 -29.54
CA GLY A 116 8.42 -0.77 -30.02
C GLY A 116 7.99 0.20 -28.90
N TYR A 117 8.08 -0.20 -27.64
CA TYR A 117 7.75 0.65 -26.49
C TYR A 117 9.00 1.11 -25.73
N HIS A 118 8.87 2.27 -25.09
CA HIS A 118 9.85 2.88 -24.20
C HIS A 118 9.12 3.88 -23.29
N HIS A 119 9.86 4.53 -22.40
CA HIS A 119 9.34 5.41 -21.35
C HIS A 119 8.32 6.49 -21.81
N PHE A 120 8.36 6.94 -23.07
CA PHE A 120 7.56 8.08 -23.55
C PHE A 120 6.41 7.71 -24.49
N ASN A 121 6.13 6.42 -24.71
CA ASN A 121 5.08 5.99 -25.64
C ASN A 121 4.18 4.87 -25.10
N CYS A 122 4.10 4.75 -23.77
CA CYS A 122 3.21 3.79 -23.11
C CYS A 122 1.79 4.33 -22.85
N GLU A 123 1.52 5.63 -23.09
CA GLU A 123 0.28 6.31 -22.68
C GLU A 123 -1.01 5.74 -23.30
N ASP A 124 -0.92 5.08 -24.46
CA ASP A 124 -2.04 4.41 -25.12
C ASP A 124 -2.15 2.91 -24.78
N THR A 125 -1.32 2.42 -23.87
CA THR A 125 -1.24 1.01 -23.47
C THR A 125 -1.78 0.76 -22.07
N GLN A 126 -1.83 -0.49 -21.65
CA GLN A 126 -2.07 -0.86 -20.25
C GLN A 126 -0.77 -1.08 -19.45
N LEU A 127 0.41 -0.75 -20.01
CA LEU A 127 1.68 -0.93 -19.29
C LEU A 127 1.82 0.11 -18.18
N LEU A 128 2.22 -0.31 -16.98
CA LEU A 128 2.46 0.58 -15.85
C LEU A 128 3.95 0.76 -15.57
N LYS A 129 4.35 1.96 -15.17
CA LYS A 129 5.70 2.24 -14.65
C LYS A 129 5.90 1.57 -13.29
N GLN A 130 4.91 1.73 -12.42
CA GLN A 130 4.95 1.41 -10.99
C GLN A 130 3.51 1.18 -10.45
N PRO A 131 3.32 0.67 -9.22
CA PRO A 131 2.00 0.37 -8.72
C PRO A 131 1.17 1.66 -8.55
N ASP A 132 -0.05 1.64 -9.07
CA ASP A 132 -1.04 2.71 -8.97
C ASP A 132 -2.26 2.23 -8.17
N VAL A 133 -3.11 1.38 -8.78
CA VAL A 133 -4.20 0.70 -8.06
C VAL A 133 -3.63 -0.19 -6.95
N VAL A 134 -2.55 -0.94 -7.20
CA VAL A 134 -1.91 -1.76 -6.17
C VAL A 134 -1.37 -0.89 -5.01
N MET A 135 -0.92 0.34 -5.29
CA MET A 135 -0.49 1.28 -4.25
C MET A 135 -1.68 1.79 -3.42
N LEU A 136 -2.83 2.02 -4.06
CA LEU A 136 -4.09 2.37 -3.38
C LEU A 136 -4.50 1.26 -2.40
N LEU A 137 -4.46 0.00 -2.82
CA LEU A 137 -4.77 -1.15 -1.97
C LEU A 137 -3.83 -1.26 -0.75
N TYR A 138 -2.55 -0.90 -0.95
CA TYR A 138 -1.55 -0.91 0.11
C TYR A 138 -1.81 0.18 1.15
N ILE A 139 -2.00 1.43 0.71
CA ILE A 139 -2.05 2.60 1.58
C ILE A 139 -3.40 2.78 2.30
N LEU A 140 -4.49 2.27 1.71
CA LEU A 140 -5.82 2.24 2.32
C LEU A 140 -6.24 0.78 2.61
N PRO A 141 -5.59 0.10 3.57
CA PRO A 141 -5.78 -1.34 3.79
C PRO A 141 -7.21 -1.72 4.20
N ASP A 142 -7.95 -0.78 4.80
CA ASP A 142 -9.31 -0.99 5.31
C ASP A 142 -10.40 -0.72 4.26
N ALA A 143 -10.04 -0.17 3.09
CA ALA A 143 -11.02 0.28 2.09
C ALA A 143 -11.51 -0.85 1.16
N PHE A 144 -10.78 -1.96 1.08
CA PHE A 144 -11.03 -3.03 0.10
C PHE A 144 -10.98 -4.41 0.74
N ASP A 145 -11.92 -5.28 0.35
CA ASP A 145 -11.91 -6.68 0.75
C ASP A 145 -10.75 -7.47 0.11
N ALA A 146 -10.42 -8.63 0.69
CA ALA A 146 -9.29 -9.45 0.25
C ALA A 146 -9.43 -9.94 -1.21
N ALA A 147 -10.65 -10.24 -1.65
CA ALA A 147 -10.90 -10.73 -3.01
C ALA A 147 -10.70 -9.63 -4.06
N THR A 148 -11.10 -8.39 -3.75
CA THR A 148 -10.84 -7.21 -4.56
C THR A 148 -9.34 -6.92 -4.62
N LYS A 149 -8.64 -7.00 -3.49
CA LYS A 149 -7.17 -6.81 -3.47
C LYS A 149 -6.46 -7.82 -4.37
N ARG A 150 -6.84 -9.10 -4.26
CA ARG A 150 -6.28 -10.19 -5.08
C ARG A 150 -6.53 -9.99 -6.58
N ALA A 151 -7.78 -9.76 -6.97
CA ALA A 151 -8.13 -9.58 -8.38
C ALA A 151 -7.36 -8.43 -9.04
N ASN A 152 -7.20 -7.32 -8.32
CA ASN A 152 -6.45 -6.17 -8.81
C ASN A 152 -4.93 -6.43 -8.80
N PHE A 153 -4.39 -7.09 -7.77
CA PHE A 153 -2.97 -7.47 -7.77
C PHE A 153 -2.63 -8.34 -8.99
N GLU A 154 -3.37 -9.43 -9.22
CA GLU A 154 -3.16 -10.35 -10.35
C GLU A 154 -3.24 -9.62 -11.70
N TYR A 155 -4.21 -8.70 -11.84
CA TYR A 155 -4.40 -7.96 -13.08
C TYR A 155 -3.29 -6.92 -13.36
N TYR A 156 -2.92 -6.12 -12.36
CA TYR A 156 -1.98 -5.00 -12.51
C TYR A 156 -0.51 -5.43 -12.42
N GLU A 157 -0.19 -6.49 -11.67
CA GLU A 157 1.18 -7.00 -11.56
C GLU A 157 1.71 -7.44 -12.92
N ALA A 158 0.91 -8.18 -13.69
CA ALA A 158 1.26 -8.68 -15.02
C ALA A 158 1.54 -7.57 -16.05
N ARG A 159 1.11 -6.34 -15.74
CA ARG A 159 1.23 -5.15 -16.60
C ARG A 159 2.29 -4.16 -16.12
N THR A 160 2.91 -4.39 -14.96
CA THR A 160 3.85 -3.45 -14.36
C THR A 160 5.30 -3.72 -14.80
N LEU A 161 5.94 -2.72 -15.42
CA LEU A 161 7.33 -2.80 -15.90
C LEU A 161 8.39 -2.53 -14.83
N HIS A 162 7.98 -2.14 -13.62
CA HIS A 162 8.84 -1.79 -12.49
C HIS A 162 9.96 -0.79 -12.83
N LYS A 163 9.66 0.20 -13.68
CA LYS A 163 10.59 1.27 -14.13
C LYS A 163 10.72 2.39 -13.10
N SER A 164 10.60 2.00 -11.84
CA SER A 164 10.73 2.83 -10.65
C SER A 164 11.19 1.95 -9.50
N SER A 165 12.17 2.42 -8.75
CA SER A 165 12.73 1.72 -7.60
C SER A 165 11.73 1.51 -6.46
N LEU A 166 10.59 2.23 -6.46
CA LEU A 166 9.49 2.06 -5.50
C LEU A 166 8.65 0.80 -5.77
N SER A 167 8.66 0.33 -7.03
CA SER A 167 7.69 -0.65 -7.50
C SER A 167 7.86 -2.05 -6.90
N PRO A 168 9.07 -2.63 -6.84
CA PRO A 168 9.24 -4.00 -6.33
C PRO A 168 8.80 -4.16 -4.87
N SER A 169 9.13 -3.22 -3.98
CA SER A 169 8.79 -3.36 -2.56
C SER A 169 7.29 -3.45 -2.30
N ILE A 170 6.48 -2.67 -3.03
CA ILE A 170 5.03 -2.70 -2.88
C ILE A 170 4.45 -4.01 -3.42
N HIS A 171 4.98 -4.52 -4.54
CA HIS A 171 4.54 -5.81 -5.10
C HIS A 171 4.94 -6.99 -4.20
N ALA A 172 6.10 -6.95 -3.53
CA ALA A 172 6.48 -7.97 -2.55
C ALA A 172 5.47 -8.03 -1.40
N ILE A 173 5.13 -6.87 -0.82
CA ILE A 173 4.20 -6.79 0.31
C ILE A 173 2.80 -7.22 -0.11
N MET A 174 2.29 -6.67 -1.21
CA MET A 174 0.94 -6.95 -1.68
C MET A 174 0.79 -8.40 -2.16
N GLY A 175 1.80 -8.98 -2.81
CA GLY A 175 1.80 -10.39 -3.19
C GLY A 175 1.63 -11.30 -1.98
N ILE A 176 2.40 -11.06 -0.91
CA ILE A 176 2.23 -11.79 0.37
C ILE A 176 0.81 -11.57 0.93
N GLU A 177 0.32 -10.33 0.98
CA GLU A 177 -0.99 -9.99 1.55
C GLU A 177 -2.15 -10.70 0.81
N VAL A 178 -2.07 -10.82 -0.52
CA VAL A 178 -3.13 -11.45 -1.33
C VAL A 178 -2.98 -12.97 -1.46
N GLY A 179 -1.95 -13.56 -0.84
CA GLY A 179 -1.70 -15.00 -0.89
C GLY A 179 -0.96 -15.48 -2.15
N ASP A 180 -0.29 -14.57 -2.88
CA ASP A 180 0.64 -14.89 -3.97
C ASP A 180 2.07 -14.43 -3.63
N PRO A 181 2.76 -15.16 -2.73
CA PRO A 181 4.12 -14.81 -2.35
C PRO A 181 5.17 -15.31 -3.36
N SER A 182 4.76 -15.88 -4.51
CA SER A 182 5.64 -16.60 -5.44
C SER A 182 6.82 -15.77 -5.94
N ARG A 183 6.63 -14.45 -6.02
CA ARG A 183 7.65 -13.47 -6.44
C ARG A 183 8.16 -12.59 -5.30
N ALA A 184 7.75 -12.82 -4.06
CA ALA A 184 8.08 -11.94 -2.93
C ALA A 184 9.59 -11.85 -2.68
N GLU A 185 10.32 -12.96 -2.71
CA GLU A 185 11.79 -12.96 -2.58
C GLU A 185 12.47 -12.26 -3.76
N GLN A 186 11.98 -12.49 -4.98
CA GLN A 186 12.48 -11.84 -6.20
C GLN A 186 12.31 -10.32 -6.10
N TYR A 187 11.13 -9.84 -5.72
CA TYR A 187 10.85 -8.43 -5.52
C TYR A 187 11.64 -7.81 -4.36
N PHE A 188 11.79 -8.55 -3.27
CA PHE A 188 12.64 -8.15 -2.16
C PHE A 188 14.09 -7.95 -2.61
N ALA A 189 14.65 -8.89 -3.37
CA ALA A 189 16.01 -8.79 -3.91
C ALA A 189 16.15 -7.56 -4.83
N ARG A 190 15.20 -7.33 -5.74
CA ARG A 190 15.22 -6.14 -6.62
C ARG A 190 15.26 -4.83 -5.82
N SER A 191 14.48 -4.74 -4.73
CA SER A 191 14.45 -3.59 -3.83
C SER A 191 15.75 -3.47 -3.01
N ALA A 192 16.21 -4.55 -2.41
CA ALA A 192 17.37 -4.56 -1.51
C ALA A 192 18.70 -4.31 -2.23
N PHE A 193 18.81 -4.76 -3.49
CA PHE A 193 20.02 -4.67 -4.29
C PHE A 193 20.01 -3.55 -5.33
N VAL A 194 18.96 -2.70 -5.37
CA VAL A 194 18.80 -1.63 -6.37
C VAL A 194 20.08 -0.86 -6.67
N ASP A 195 20.76 -0.40 -5.62
CA ASP A 195 22.00 0.38 -5.73
C ASP A 195 23.28 -0.48 -5.72
N LEU A 196 23.21 -1.68 -5.16
CA LEU A 196 24.37 -2.58 -5.08
C LEU A 196 24.66 -3.27 -6.42
N THR A 197 23.63 -3.49 -7.23
CA THR A 197 23.73 -4.10 -8.57
C THR A 197 23.38 -3.13 -9.68
N ASP A 198 23.11 -1.87 -9.37
CA ASP A 198 22.68 -0.84 -10.33
C ASP A 198 21.55 -1.32 -11.25
N ASN A 199 20.53 -1.97 -10.69
CA ASN A 199 19.51 -2.67 -11.50
C ASN A 199 18.53 -1.71 -12.20
N GLN A 200 18.60 -0.41 -11.90
CA GLN A 200 17.90 0.66 -12.63
C GLN A 200 18.84 1.39 -13.63
N GLY A 201 20.16 1.14 -13.57
CA GLY A 201 21.16 1.72 -14.48
C GLY A 201 21.50 3.19 -14.22
N ASN A 202 21.19 3.71 -13.03
CA ASN A 202 21.31 5.12 -12.68
C ASN A 202 21.76 5.35 -11.21
N THR A 203 22.35 4.36 -10.53
CA THR A 203 22.88 4.54 -9.17
C THR A 203 23.94 5.65 -9.07
N ALA A 204 24.64 5.94 -10.17
CA ALA A 204 25.59 7.05 -10.24
C ALA A 204 24.93 8.42 -10.01
N ASP A 205 23.61 8.55 -10.24
CA ASP A 205 22.85 9.79 -10.01
C ASP A 205 22.46 9.99 -8.53
N GLY A 206 22.58 8.95 -7.72
CA GLY A 206 22.30 8.98 -6.28
C GLY A 206 21.62 7.69 -5.78
N MET A 207 21.63 7.53 -4.46
CA MET A 207 20.98 6.40 -3.80
C MET A 207 19.45 6.46 -3.95
N HIS A 208 18.82 5.32 -4.20
CA HIS A 208 17.37 5.19 -4.27
C HIS A 208 16.73 5.15 -2.87
N ILE A 209 16.66 6.31 -2.20
CA ILE A 209 16.19 6.44 -0.81
C ILE A 209 14.79 5.83 -0.60
N ALA A 210 13.87 6.03 -1.55
CA ALA A 210 12.53 5.45 -1.46
C ALA A 210 12.57 3.91 -1.47
N SER A 211 13.48 3.31 -2.23
CA SER A 211 13.69 1.86 -2.28
C SER A 211 14.34 1.31 -1.02
N ALA A 212 15.25 2.08 -0.38
CA ALA A 212 15.79 1.71 0.93
C ALA A 212 14.69 1.64 2.00
N GLY A 213 13.79 2.62 2.02
CA GLY A 213 12.59 2.59 2.88
C GLY A 213 11.63 1.47 2.50
N GLY A 214 11.44 1.21 1.21
CA GLY A 214 10.65 0.08 0.68
C GLY A 214 11.19 -1.27 1.15
N THR A 215 12.50 -1.47 1.11
CA THR A 215 13.18 -2.71 1.53
C THR A 215 12.90 -3.03 3.00
N TRP A 216 12.96 -2.02 3.88
CA TRP A 216 12.56 -2.20 5.29
C TRP A 216 11.07 -2.56 5.41
N GLN A 217 10.20 -1.91 4.62
CA GLN A 217 8.77 -2.24 4.61
C GLN A 217 8.49 -3.66 4.12
N VAL A 218 9.27 -4.22 3.19
CA VAL A 218 9.10 -5.63 2.79
C VAL A 218 9.38 -6.56 3.96
N LEU A 219 10.44 -6.31 4.74
CA LEU A 219 10.76 -7.12 5.93
C LEU A 219 9.66 -7.06 6.99
N VAL A 220 9.14 -5.86 7.26
CA VAL A 220 8.22 -5.61 8.37
C VAL A 220 6.77 -5.83 7.95
N CYS A 221 6.31 -5.18 6.89
CA CYS A 221 4.93 -5.19 6.41
C CYS A 221 4.62 -6.35 5.46
N GLY A 222 5.64 -6.91 4.79
CA GLY A 222 5.54 -8.11 3.96
C GLY A 222 5.77 -9.36 4.80
N PHE A 223 7.03 -9.76 4.97
CA PHE A 223 7.39 -11.03 5.63
C PHE A 223 6.93 -11.07 7.10
N GLY A 224 7.11 -9.98 7.85
CA GLY A 224 6.61 -9.84 9.21
C GLY A 224 5.09 -9.65 9.30
N GLY A 225 4.44 -9.37 8.18
CA GLY A 225 2.99 -9.23 8.06
C GLY A 225 2.40 -8.05 8.81
N PHE A 226 3.20 -7.07 9.24
CA PHE A 226 2.72 -5.94 10.04
C PHE A 226 1.87 -4.98 9.21
N ARG A 227 0.65 -4.69 9.67
CA ARG A 227 -0.19 -3.60 9.16
C ARG A 227 -0.94 -2.92 10.29
N VAL A 228 -1.41 -1.71 10.02
CA VAL A 228 -2.40 -1.04 10.85
C VAL A 228 -3.76 -1.22 10.18
N VAL A 229 -4.64 -1.99 10.81
CA VAL A 229 -5.99 -2.32 10.32
C VAL A 229 -6.98 -1.80 11.35
N HIS A 230 -7.91 -0.94 10.95
CA HIS A 230 -8.88 -0.28 11.84
C HIS A 230 -8.22 0.39 13.06
N GLY A 231 -7.05 1.00 12.87
CA GLY A 231 -6.29 1.66 13.93
C GLY A 231 -5.59 0.73 14.92
N GLN A 232 -5.57 -0.59 14.67
CA GLN A 232 -4.93 -1.61 15.51
C GLN A 232 -3.74 -2.24 14.79
N MET A 233 -2.71 -2.61 15.56
CA MET A 233 -1.60 -3.40 15.01
C MET A 233 -2.10 -4.80 14.64
N SER A 234 -1.80 -5.23 13.42
CA SER A 234 -2.14 -6.54 12.88
C SER A 234 -0.91 -7.21 12.28
N PHE A 235 -0.80 -8.52 12.44
CA PHE A 235 0.29 -9.35 11.95
C PHE A 235 -0.26 -10.55 11.21
N GLN A 236 0.13 -10.69 9.94
CA GLN A 236 -0.12 -11.88 9.10
C GLN A 236 1.20 -12.36 8.48
N PRO A 237 2.08 -13.00 9.27
CA PRO A 237 3.45 -13.26 8.82
C PRO A 237 3.51 -14.37 7.76
N TRP A 238 4.50 -14.26 6.89
CA TRP A 238 4.88 -15.28 5.92
C TRP A 238 6.38 -15.22 5.70
N LEU A 239 7.07 -16.35 5.80
CA LEU A 239 8.50 -16.44 5.56
C LEU A 239 8.79 -17.32 4.35
N PRO A 240 9.79 -16.96 3.53
CA PRO A 240 10.28 -17.87 2.52
C PRO A 240 10.86 -19.15 3.13
N GLU A 241 10.75 -20.28 2.43
CA GLU A 241 11.17 -21.60 2.94
C GLU A 241 12.64 -21.62 3.38
N GLY A 242 13.51 -20.90 2.67
CA GLY A 242 14.95 -20.83 2.98
C GLY A 242 15.30 -19.98 4.19
N TRP A 243 14.39 -19.17 4.72
CA TRP A 243 14.65 -18.28 5.86
C TRP A 243 14.34 -19.01 7.16
N GLN A 244 15.10 -18.75 8.22
CA GLN A 244 14.82 -19.36 9.54
C GLN A 244 13.88 -18.49 10.37
N ALA A 245 14.19 -17.19 10.42
CA ALA A 245 13.44 -16.22 11.17
C ALA A 245 13.77 -14.79 10.71
N ILE A 246 12.92 -13.84 11.07
CA ILE A 246 13.21 -12.40 11.03
C ILE A 246 12.98 -11.78 12.40
N HIS A 247 13.75 -10.74 12.70
CA HIS A 247 13.60 -9.95 13.91
C HIS A 247 13.57 -8.47 13.58
N PHE A 248 12.59 -7.75 14.11
CA PHE A 248 12.48 -6.31 13.92
C PHE A 248 11.91 -5.63 15.16
N ARG A 249 11.99 -4.30 15.16
CA ARG A 249 11.49 -3.46 16.26
C ARG A 249 10.53 -2.43 15.71
N LEU A 250 9.44 -2.22 16.43
CA LEU A 250 8.45 -1.19 16.16
C LEU A 250 8.35 -0.24 17.35
N ARG A 251 7.91 0.98 17.08
CA ARG A 251 7.45 1.90 18.13
C ARG A 251 5.99 2.21 17.88
N TRP A 252 5.13 1.89 18.85
CA TRP A 252 3.70 2.07 18.76
C TRP A 252 3.19 2.89 19.94
N ARG A 253 2.66 4.08 19.66
CA ARG A 253 2.10 5.00 20.68
C ARG A 253 3.00 5.24 21.90
N GLY A 254 4.31 5.24 21.68
CA GLY A 254 5.32 5.45 22.72
C GLY A 254 6.07 4.18 23.11
N ASP A 255 5.40 3.03 23.09
CA ASP A 255 5.96 1.73 23.49
C ASP A 255 6.84 1.12 22.41
N ARG A 256 7.87 0.37 22.83
CA ARG A 256 8.74 -0.38 21.92
C ARG A 256 8.30 -1.84 21.89
N LEU A 257 8.12 -2.36 20.69
CA LEU A 257 7.75 -3.76 20.47
C LEU A 257 8.89 -4.46 19.71
N LEU A 258 9.47 -5.51 20.31
CA LEU A 258 10.38 -6.39 19.62
C LEU A 258 9.58 -7.56 19.07
N VAL A 259 9.77 -7.87 17.79
CA VAL A 259 9.03 -8.92 17.09
C VAL A 259 10.04 -9.91 16.53
N HIS A 260 9.82 -11.18 16.82
CA HIS A 260 10.52 -12.32 16.25
C HIS A 260 9.50 -13.20 15.53
N VAL A 261 9.75 -13.52 14.26
CA VAL A 261 8.89 -14.38 13.46
C VAL A 261 9.73 -15.55 12.97
N ASP A 262 9.30 -16.77 13.25
CA ASP A 262 9.77 -18.02 12.63
C ASP A 262 8.59 -18.70 11.91
N HIS A 263 8.83 -19.79 11.18
CA HIS A 263 7.81 -20.51 10.39
C HIS A 263 6.57 -21.00 11.16
N THR A 264 6.63 -21.07 12.49
CA THR A 264 5.58 -21.67 13.33
C THR A 264 4.96 -20.67 14.31
N SER A 265 5.66 -19.59 14.63
CA SER A 265 5.26 -18.69 15.69
C SER A 265 5.77 -17.25 15.50
N ILE A 266 4.98 -16.32 16.04
CA ILE A 266 5.39 -14.93 16.22
C ILE A 266 5.53 -14.67 17.72
N THR A 267 6.67 -14.13 18.12
CA THR A 267 7.02 -13.81 19.50
C THR A 267 7.19 -12.31 19.66
N PHE A 268 6.57 -11.78 20.71
CA PHE A 268 6.55 -10.36 21.05
C PHE A 268 7.21 -10.13 22.40
N GLU A 269 8.02 -9.07 22.48
CA GLU A 269 8.44 -8.48 23.75
C GLU A 269 8.00 -7.02 23.76
N LEU A 270 7.08 -6.69 24.66
CA LEU A 270 6.64 -5.32 24.88
C LEU A 270 7.53 -4.66 25.92
N ASP A 271 8.27 -3.66 25.47
CA ASP A 271 9.08 -2.78 26.30
C ASP A 271 8.33 -1.44 26.44
N GLY A 272 7.57 -1.36 27.52
CA GLY A 272 6.71 -0.25 27.91
C GLY A 272 6.60 -0.15 29.43
N PRO A 273 5.75 0.73 29.97
CA PRO A 273 5.55 0.89 31.41
C PRO A 273 5.16 -0.43 32.09
N ASP A 274 5.63 -0.67 33.31
CA ASP A 274 5.32 -1.89 34.07
C ASP A 274 3.81 -2.15 34.13
N GLY A 275 3.39 -3.33 33.69
CA GLY A 275 1.98 -3.73 33.62
C GLY A 275 1.18 -3.10 32.48
N GLY A 276 1.82 -2.33 31.59
CA GLY A 276 1.22 -1.83 30.35
C GLY A 276 0.74 -2.96 29.46
N ILE A 277 -0.40 -2.75 28.80
CA ILE A 277 -1.03 -3.73 27.91
C ILE A 277 -1.20 -3.11 26.53
N VAL A 278 -0.79 -3.83 25.49
CA VAL A 278 -1.02 -3.47 24.10
C VAL A 278 -1.69 -4.65 23.39
N SER A 279 -2.87 -4.42 22.82
CA SER A 279 -3.57 -5.44 22.04
C SER A 279 -3.11 -5.42 20.58
N VAL A 280 -2.86 -6.61 20.03
CA VAL A 280 -2.50 -6.84 18.61
C VAL A 280 -3.41 -7.89 18.00
N LEU A 281 -3.54 -7.90 16.68
CA LEU A 281 -4.18 -8.97 15.93
C LEU A 281 -3.10 -9.89 15.34
N VAL A 282 -3.18 -11.20 15.56
CA VAL A 282 -2.34 -12.19 14.88
C VAL A 282 -3.25 -13.10 14.08
N GLN A 283 -3.21 -13.00 12.75
CA GLN A 283 -4.16 -13.65 11.84
C GLN A 283 -5.63 -13.40 12.26
N GLY A 284 -5.94 -12.14 12.57
CA GLY A 284 -7.27 -11.71 13.01
C GLY A 284 -7.65 -12.08 14.45
N ARG A 285 -6.82 -12.83 15.19
CA ARG A 285 -7.07 -13.15 16.60
C ARG A 285 -6.50 -12.07 17.51
N PRO A 286 -7.29 -11.51 18.44
CA PRO A 286 -6.79 -10.54 19.41
C PRO A 286 -5.88 -11.20 20.44
N ILE A 287 -4.72 -10.58 20.68
CA ILE A 287 -3.70 -11.00 21.63
C ILE A 287 -3.29 -9.79 22.47
N ASP A 288 -3.35 -9.92 23.79
CA ASP A 288 -2.86 -8.91 24.71
C ASP A 288 -1.39 -9.15 25.04
N LEU A 289 -0.57 -8.15 24.74
CA LEU A 289 0.85 -8.12 25.08
C LEU A 289 1.02 -7.39 26.40
N VAL A 290 1.69 -8.01 27.36
CA VAL A 290 1.94 -7.43 28.68
C VAL A 290 3.40 -7.02 28.78
N ALA A 291 3.65 -5.78 29.17
CA ALA A 291 5.01 -5.26 29.31
C ALA A 291 5.85 -6.13 30.26
N GLY A 292 7.10 -6.38 29.88
CA GLY A 292 8.02 -7.25 30.64
C GLY A 292 7.73 -8.75 30.55
N LYS A 293 6.77 -9.18 29.73
CA LYS A 293 6.53 -10.60 29.41
C LYS A 293 6.74 -10.86 27.92
N THR A 294 7.37 -11.99 27.63
CA THR A 294 7.45 -12.53 26.28
C THR A 294 6.15 -13.28 25.96
N THR A 295 5.50 -12.92 24.85
CA THR A 295 4.28 -13.56 24.36
C THR A 295 4.56 -14.25 23.03
N THR A 296 4.45 -15.57 22.97
CA THR A 296 4.59 -16.36 21.74
C THR A 296 3.23 -16.86 21.28
N VAL A 297 2.90 -16.61 20.01
CA VAL A 297 1.63 -16.97 19.40
C VAL A 297 1.91 -17.87 18.20
N PRO A 298 1.41 -19.11 18.17
CA PRO A 298 1.52 -19.95 16.98
C PRO A 298 0.64 -19.38 15.87
N TYR A 299 1.11 -19.43 14.63
CA TYR A 299 0.35 -19.01 13.45
C TYR A 299 0.38 -20.09 12.36
N GLY A 300 -0.66 -20.14 11.53
CA GLY A 300 -0.79 -21.10 10.43
C GLY A 300 -0.25 -20.53 9.11
N PRO A 301 -0.19 -21.33 8.03
CA PRO A 301 0.11 -20.77 6.71
C PRO A 301 -0.86 -19.63 6.37
N VAL A 302 -0.41 -18.68 5.55
CA VAL A 302 -1.30 -17.64 5.00
C VAL A 302 -2.46 -18.35 4.30
N PRO A 303 -3.73 -18.04 4.62
CA PRO A 303 -4.87 -18.69 4.00
C PRO A 303 -4.77 -18.60 2.49
N ASP A 304 -4.79 -19.75 1.81
CA ASP A 304 -4.89 -19.79 0.36
C ASP A 304 -6.24 -19.17 -0.03
N ALA A 305 -6.23 -18.02 -0.70
CA ALA A 305 -7.45 -17.35 -1.10
C ALA A 305 -8.21 -18.10 -2.21
N GLY A 306 -7.68 -19.24 -2.70
CA GLY A 306 -8.27 -20.06 -3.75
C GLY A 306 -8.24 -19.38 -5.12
N PRO A 307 -8.43 -20.12 -6.23
CA PRO A 307 -8.47 -19.49 -7.55
C PRO A 307 -9.63 -18.49 -7.62
N VAL A 308 -9.37 -17.31 -8.21
CA VAL A 308 -10.44 -16.39 -8.61
C VAL A 308 -11.31 -17.15 -9.60
N GLY A 309 -12.55 -17.46 -9.21
CA GLY A 309 -13.48 -18.19 -10.07
C GLY A 309 -13.63 -17.43 -11.38
N THR A 310 -13.19 -18.03 -12.49
CA THR A 310 -13.47 -17.52 -13.83
C THR A 310 -14.98 -17.67 -14.06
N SER A 311 -15.72 -16.56 -13.96
CA SER A 311 -17.08 -16.46 -14.49
C SER A 311 -17.06 -15.89 -15.89
#